data_AF-A0A7C1GF43-F1
#
_entry.id   AF-A0A7C1GF43-F1
#
_cell.length_a   1.000
_cell.length_b   1.000
_cell.length_c   1.000
_cell.angle_alpha   90.00
_cell.angle_beta   90.00
_cell.angle_gamma   90.00
#
_symmetry.space_group_name_H-M   'P 1'
#
loop_
_entity.id
_entity.type
_entity.pdbx_description
1 polymer ?
#
loop_
_entity_poly.entity_id
_entity_poly.type
_entity_poly.pdbx_seq_one_letter_code
_entity_poly.pdbx_strand_id
1 'polypeptide(L)' 'MNNMITAVVLAAGKGTRMKSSRAKVLHEVFFKPMLHHVLDAVAKSPVEETVVII' A
#
# COMPACT_ATOMS: atom_id res chain seq x y z
N MET A 1 -6.78 28.34 -4.93
CA MET A 1 -5.67 27.61 -4.29
C MET A 1 -5.77 26.18 -4.79
N ASN A 2 -4.74 25.65 -5.47
CA ASN A 2 -4.70 24.22 -5.77
C ASN A 2 -4.28 23.51 -4.49
N ASN A 3 -5.20 22.77 -3.88
CA ASN A 3 -4.85 21.86 -2.80
C ASN A 3 -4.31 20.59 -3.43
N MET A 4 -3.01 20.36 -3.25
CA MET A 4 -2.45 19.05 -3.58
C MET A 4 -2.98 18.00 -2.61
N ILE A 5 -3.36 16.84 -3.14
CA ILE A 5 -3.87 15.69 -2.40
C ILE A 5 -2.81 14.59 -2.44
N THR A 6 -2.20 14.33 -1.29
CA THR A 6 -1.25 13.22 -1.10
C THR A 6 -1.97 12.00 -0.51
N ALA A 7 -1.78 10.83 -1.11
CA ALA A 7 -2.18 9.55 -0.55
C ALA A 7 -1.08 9.00 0.37
N VAL A 8 -1.44 8.60 1.60
CA VAL A 8 -0.52 7.96 2.54
C VAL A 8 -0.97 6.51 2.79
N VAL A 9 -0.15 5.55 2.35
CA VAL A 9 -0.40 4.12 2.52
C VAL A 9 0.39 3.58 3.71
N LEU A 10 -0.32 3.20 4.78
CA LEU A 10 0.30 2.66 5.99
C LEU A 10 0.58 1.14 5.84
N ALA A 11 1.85 0.80 5.62
CA ALA A 11 2.32 -0.56 5.37
C ALA A 11 3.28 -1.11 6.46
N ALA A 12 3.59 -0.35 7.50
CA ALA A 12 4.57 -0.66 8.55
C ALA A 12 4.12 -1.69 9.62
N GLY A 13 3.02 -2.41 9.39
CA GLY A 13 2.51 -3.37 10.35
C GLY A 13 3.29 -4.69 10.35
N LYS A 14 3.84 -5.09 11.50
CA LYS A 14 4.62 -6.35 11.67
C LYS A 14 3.92 -7.62 11.19
N GLY A 15 2.59 -7.67 11.16
CA GLY A 15 1.85 -8.82 10.64
C GLY A 15 1.95 -10.10 11.50
N THR A 16 2.04 -9.98 12.83
CA THR A 16 2.31 -11.11 13.76
C THR A 16 1.36 -12.31 13.62
N ARG A 17 0.10 -12.09 13.25
CA ARG A 17 -0.89 -13.16 13.03
C ARG A 17 -0.72 -13.90 11.69
N MET A 18 0.08 -13.38 10.77
CA MET A 18 0.39 -14.04 9.49
C MET A 18 1.28 -15.28 9.65
N LYS A 19 1.96 -15.43 10.80
CA LYS A 19 2.89 -16.55 11.10
C LYS A 19 3.90 -16.81 9.97
N SER A 20 4.41 -15.74 9.38
CA SER A 20 5.30 -15.74 8.21
C SER A 20 6.43 -14.75 8.43
N SER A 21 7.62 -15.06 7.91
CA SER A 21 8.76 -14.13 7.88
C SER A 21 8.61 -13.05 6.80
N ARG A 22 7.72 -13.26 5.82
CA ARG A 22 7.37 -12.27 4.80
C ARG A 22 6.49 -11.19 5.41
N ALA A 23 6.76 -9.92 5.11
CA ALA A 23 5.91 -8.80 5.55
C ALA A 23 4.46 -9.00 5.07
N LYS A 24 3.47 -8.62 5.89
CA LYS A 24 2.04 -8.82 5.57
C LYS A 24 1.71 -8.31 4.16
N VAL A 25 2.10 -7.08 3.86
CA VAL A 25 1.76 -6.39 2.61
C VAL A 25 2.38 -7.01 1.35
N LEU A 26 3.40 -7.85 1.52
CA LEU A 26 4.06 -8.54 0.41
C LEU A 26 3.42 -9.89 0.09
N HIS A 27 2.53 -10.44 0.92
CA HIS A 27 1.83 -11.68 0.59
C HIS A 27 0.96 -11.48 -0.66
N GLU A 28 0.89 -12.50 -1.49
CA GLU A 28 0.21 -12.42 -2.78
C GLU A 28 -1.27 -12.71 -2.68
N VAL A 29 -2.04 -11.95 -3.45
CA VAL A 29 -3.45 -12.16 -3.74
C VAL A 29 -3.58 -12.11 -5.26
N PHE A 30 -4.12 -13.15 -5.88
CA PHE A 30 -4.15 -13.28 -7.35
C PHE A 30 -2.79 -13.01 -8.02
N PHE A 31 -1.74 -13.71 -7.55
CA PHE A 31 -0.37 -13.64 -8.10
C PHE A 31 0.29 -12.25 -8.05
N LYS A 32 -0.22 -11.34 -7.22
CA LYS A 32 0.30 -9.98 -7.05
C LYS A 32 0.34 -9.61 -5.56
N PRO A 33 1.43 -8.99 -5.05
CA PRO A 33 1.50 -8.56 -3.65
C PRO A 33 0.32 -7.67 -3.26
N MET A 34 -0.24 -7.89 -2.05
CA MET A 34 -1.36 -7.09 -1.52
C MET A 34 -1.12 -5.58 -1.62
N LEU A 35 0.10 -5.11 -1.34
CA LEU A 35 0.45 -3.68 -1.45
C LEU A 35 0.20 -3.14 -2.85
N HIS A 36 0.54 -3.91 -3.88
CA HIS A 36 0.41 -3.42 -5.25
C HIS A 36 -1.05 -3.28 -5.68
N HIS A 37 -1.99 -4.06 -5.13
CA HIS A 37 -3.42 -3.85 -5.37
C HIS A 37 -3.89 -2.49 -4.82
N VAL A 38 -3.35 -2.07 -3.68
CA VAL A 38 -3.63 -0.75 -3.11
C VAL A 38 -3.02 0.35 -3.98
N LEU A 39 -1.75 0.20 -4.37
CA LEU A 39 -1.07 1.18 -5.22
C LEU A 39 -1.73 1.32 -6.60
N ASP A 40 -2.20 0.22 -7.20
CA ASP A 40 -2.98 0.27 -8.44
C ASP A 40 -4.29 1.05 -8.29
N ALA A 41 -4.95 0.94 -7.14
CA ALA A 41 -6.17 1.69 -6.87
C ALA A 41 -5.88 3.18 -6.65
N VAL A 42 -4.82 3.50 -5.91
CA VAL A 42 -4.37 4.88 -5.68
C VAL A 42 -3.93 5.53 -6.99
N ALA A 43 -3.27 4.81 -7.89
CA ALA A 43 -2.86 5.32 -9.20
C ALA A 43 -4.04 5.70 -10.12
N LYS A 44 -5.27 5.24 -9.81
CA LYS A 44 -6.50 5.61 -10.53
C LYS A 44 -7.24 6.79 -9.90
N SER A 45 -6.73 7.32 -8.79
CA SER A 45 -7.26 8.48 -8.06
C SER A 45 -6.57 9.77 -8.53
N PRO A 46 -7.20 10.95 -8.41
CA PRO A 46 -6.58 12.24 -8.75
C PRO A 46 -5.60 12.73 -7.68
N VAL A 47 -4.82 11.85 -7.07
CA VAL A 47 -3.78 12.20 -6.09
C VAL A 47 -2.49 12.54 -6.84
N GLU A 48 -1.79 13.61 -6.45
CA GLU A 48 -0.53 13.97 -7.13
C GLU A 48 0.68 13.28 -6.52
N GLU A 49 0.57 12.81 -5.28
CA GLU A 49 1.65 12.15 -4.57
C GLU A 49 1.16 10.92 -3.82
N THR A 50 1.97 9.86 -3.80
CA THR A 50 1.73 8.67 -2.99
C THR A 50 2.94 8.38 -2.14
N VAL A 51 2.75 8.34 -0.82
CA VAL A 51 3.78 8.01 0.17
C VAL A 51 3.42 6.68 0.82
N VAL A 52 4.38 5.77 0.91
CA VAL A 52 4.21 4.47 1.59
C VAL A 52 5.07 4.45 2.85
N ILE A 53 4.45 4.19 4.00
CA ILE A 53 5.14 4.05 5.27
C ILE A 53 5.38 2.56 5.52
N ILE A 54 6.65 2.15 5.60
CA ILE A 54 7.09 0.74 5.71
C ILE A 54 7.76 0.47 7.06
#